data_AF-A0A1D8FX32-F1
#
_entry.id   AF-A0A1D8FX32-F1
#
_cell.length_a   1.000
_cell.length_b   1.000
_cell.length_c   1.000
_cell.angle_alpha   90.00
_cell.angle_beta   90.00
_cell.angle_gamma   90.00
#
_symmetry.space_group_name_H-M   'P 1'
#
loop_
_entity.id
_entity.type
_entity.pdbx_description
1 polymer ?
#
loop_
_entity_poly.entity_id
_entity_poly.type
_entity_poly.pdbx_seq_one_letter_code
_entity_poly.pdbx_strand_id
1 'polypeptide(L)' 'MNDEPLPDCAPANPADGGTGRPPVWCRVCGRPLTGRASRRTGLGPACDAKLHPDRPDVRARRHEVEQDRLF' A
#
# COMPACT_ATOMS: atom_id res chain seq x y z
N MET A 1 -19.57 11.09 39.61
CA MET A 1 -18.80 10.30 38.63
C MET A 1 -19.62 10.30 37.35
N ASN A 2 -19.18 11.02 36.33
CA ASN A 2 -19.89 11.08 35.05
C ASN A 2 -19.15 10.11 34.11
N ASP A 3 -19.76 8.95 33.85
CA ASP A 3 -19.28 7.98 32.86
C ASP A 3 -19.70 8.46 31.48
N GLU A 4 -18.87 9.31 30.88
CA GLU A 4 -19.00 9.69 29.48
C GLU A 4 -18.57 8.50 28.61
N PRO A 5 -19.46 7.91 27.78
CA PRO A 5 -19.08 6.77 26.97
C PRO A 5 -18.12 7.22 25.87
N LEU A 6 -16.93 6.61 25.84
CA LEU A 6 -15.95 6.81 24.77
C LEU A 6 -16.58 6.53 23.39
N PRO A 7 -16.17 7.26 22.33
CA PRO A 7 -16.68 7.04 20.98
C PRO A 7 -16.40 5.60 20.54
N ASP A 8 -17.46 4.93 20.16
CA ASP A 8 -17.50 3.54 19.72
C ASP A 8 -16.55 3.36 18.52
N CYS A 9 -15.39 2.73 18.75
CA CYS A 9 -14.48 2.25 17.71
C CYS A 9 -15.06 1.01 17.01
N ALA A 10 -16.36 1.02 16.71
CA ALA A 10 -17.04 -0.06 16.02
C ALA A 10 -16.49 -0.16 14.59
N PRO A 11 -15.94 -1.31 14.16
CA PRO A 11 -15.58 -1.50 12.76
C PRO A 11 -16.87 -1.45 11.95
N ALA A 12 -16.95 -0.51 11.00
CA ALA A 12 -18.09 -0.38 10.10
C ALA A 12 -18.45 -1.74 9.48
N ASN A 13 -19.68 -2.21 9.74
CA ASN A 13 -20.19 -3.50 9.28
C ASN A 13 -20.17 -3.57 7.75
N PRO A 14 -19.49 -4.56 7.13
CA PRO A 14 -19.54 -4.79 5.69
C PRO A 14 -20.78 -5.64 5.36
N ALA A 15 -21.98 -5.10 5.58
CA ALA A 15 -23.22 -5.76 5.23
C ALA A 15 -23.83 -5.13 3.98
N ASP A 16 -23.20 -5.38 2.83
CA ASP A 16 -23.93 -5.41 1.56
C ASP A 16 -23.26 -6.40 0.57
N GLY A 17 -23.84 -7.60 0.48
CA GLY A 17 -23.80 -8.44 -0.72
C GLY A 17 -22.47 -9.04 -1.20
N GLY A 18 -21.88 -9.97 -0.44
CA GLY A 18 -20.97 -10.96 -0.99
C GLY A 18 -19.93 -11.47 0.00
N THR A 19 -19.63 -12.78 -0.04
CA THR A 19 -18.52 -13.44 0.65
C THR A 19 -17.16 -12.96 0.13
N GLY A 20 -16.88 -11.66 0.29
CA GLY A 20 -15.79 -10.95 -0.37
C GLY A 20 -15.03 -10.06 0.60
N ARG A 21 -13.71 -10.27 0.66
CA ARG A 21 -12.77 -9.39 1.38
C ARG A 21 -13.08 -7.92 1.08
N PRO A 22 -13.08 -7.01 2.09
CA PRO A 22 -13.50 -5.63 1.91
C PRO A 22 -12.80 -4.94 0.73
N PRO A 23 -13.51 -4.00 0.06
CA PRO A 23 -12.94 -3.24 -1.04
C PRO A 23 -11.73 -2.47 -0.55
N VAL A 24 -10.63 -2.55 -1.30
CA VAL A 24 -9.40 -1.81 -1.02
C VAL A 24 -9.38 -0.60 -1.95
N TRP A 25 -9.03 0.56 -1.42
CA TRP A 25 -9.03 1.83 -2.16
C TRP A 25 -7.59 2.31 -2.40
N CYS A 26 -7.37 2.99 -3.53
CA CYS A 26 -6.09 3.62 -3.81
C CYS A 26 -5.84 4.78 -2.85
N ARG A 27 -4.69 4.81 -2.17
CA ARG A 27 -4.33 5.88 -1.23
C ARG A 27 -4.08 7.25 -1.88
N VAL A 28 -3.92 7.30 -3.20
CA VAL A 28 -3.61 8.54 -3.94
C VAL A 28 -4.83 9.10 -4.63
N CYS A 29 -5.57 8.26 -5.39
CA CYS A 29 -6.69 8.72 -6.20
C CYS A 29 -8.07 8.29 -5.69
N GLY A 30 -8.14 7.51 -4.60
CA GLY A 30 -9.40 7.06 -4.02
C GLY A 30 -10.20 6.07 -4.86
N ARG A 31 -9.67 5.57 -5.99
CA ARG A 31 -10.38 4.60 -6.84
C ARG A 31 -10.36 3.19 -6.23
N PRO A 32 -11.42 2.38 -6.41
CA PRO A 32 -11.45 1.01 -5.92
C PRO A 32 -10.42 0.14 -6.67
N LEU A 33 -9.71 -0.70 -5.92
CA LEU A 33 -8.68 -1.60 -6.42
C LEU A 33 -9.23 -3.01 -6.64
N THR A 34 -9.29 -3.42 -7.90
CA THR A 34 -9.75 -4.75 -8.30
C THR A 34 -8.59 -5.76 -8.43
N GLY A 35 -7.40 -5.30 -8.82
CA GLY A 35 -6.23 -6.16 -9.04
C GLY A 35 -5.54 -6.62 -7.75
N ARG A 36 -5.16 -7.89 -7.65
CA ARG A 36 -4.50 -8.49 -6.46
C ARG A 36 -3.21 -7.77 -6.06
N ALA A 37 -2.38 -7.40 -7.04
CA ALA A 37 -1.14 -6.66 -6.81
C ALA A 37 -1.43 -5.27 -6.22
N SER A 38 -2.35 -4.52 -6.84
CA SER A 38 -2.78 -3.20 -6.36
C SER A 38 -3.39 -3.27 -4.95
N ARG A 39 -4.19 -4.30 -4.65
CA ARG A 39 -4.73 -4.51 -3.29
C ARG A 39 -3.65 -4.75 -2.24
N ARG A 40 -2.49 -5.29 -2.64
CA ARG A 40 -1.36 -5.55 -1.74
C ARG A 40 -0.54 -4.29 -1.45
N THR A 41 -0.35 -3.44 -2.46
CA THR A 41 0.40 -2.18 -2.33
C THR A 41 -0.48 -1.02 -1.85
N GLY A 42 -1.80 -1.10 -1.99
CA GLY A 42 -2.73 0.00 -1.72
C GLY A 42 -2.69 1.11 -2.77
N LEU A 43 -2.08 0.83 -3.93
CA LEU A 43 -1.93 1.77 -5.03
C LEU A 43 -2.48 1.17 -6.34
N GLY A 44 -3.28 1.96 -7.06
CA GLY A 44 -3.73 1.59 -8.39
C GLY A 44 -2.56 1.59 -9.39
N PRO A 45 -2.62 0.83 -10.49
CA PRO A 45 -1.48 0.65 -11.40
C PRO A 45 -0.92 1.97 -11.95
N ALA A 46 -1.81 2.91 -12.29
CA ALA A 46 -1.41 4.24 -12.76
C ALA A 46 -0.83 5.14 -11.66
N CYS A 47 -1.17 4.91 -10.39
CA CYS A 47 -0.59 5.64 -9.27
C CYS A 47 0.74 5.02 -8.85
N ASP A 48 0.81 3.69 -8.80
CA ASP A 48 2.02 2.95 -8.46
C ASP A 48 3.16 3.28 -9.43
N ALA A 49 2.92 3.26 -10.75
CA ALA A 49 3.92 3.64 -11.75
C ALA A 49 4.44 5.09 -11.61
N LYS A 50 3.65 5.99 -11.01
CA LYS A 50 4.09 7.38 -10.75
C LYS A 50 4.99 7.48 -9.53
N LEU A 51 4.77 6.64 -8.52
CA LEU A 51 5.54 6.62 -7.26
C LEU A 51 6.78 5.72 -7.36
N HIS A 52 6.63 4.60 -8.04
CA HIS A 52 7.64 3.58 -8.27
C HIS A 52 7.84 3.42 -9.78
N PRO A 53 8.52 4.37 -10.44
CA PRO A 53 8.89 4.16 -11.82
C PRO A 53 9.73 2.89 -11.94
N ASP A 54 9.49 2.11 -12.99
CA ASP A 54 10.30 0.94 -13.29
C ASP A 54 11.77 1.38 -13.32
N ARG A 55 12.62 0.60 -12.64
CA ARG A 55 14.05 0.90 -12.67
C ARG A 55 14.47 0.88 -14.15
N PRO A 56 15.16 1.93 -14.62
CA PRO A 56 15.69 1.91 -15.96
C PRO A 56 16.57 0.66 -16.09
N ASP A 57 16.61 0.07 -17.29
CA ASP A 57 17.50 -1.05 -17.64
C ASP A 57 18.94 -0.54 -17.73
N VAL A 58 19.42 0.00 -16.61
CA VAL A 58 20.80 0.36 -16.39
C VAL A 58 21.47 -0.93 -15.99
N ARG A 59 22.32 -1.44 -16.89
CA ARG A 59 23.30 -2.45 -16.51
C ARG A 59 24.07 -1.89 -15.33
N ALA A 60 23.87 -2.47 -14.15
CA ALA A 60 24.67 -2.15 -12.99
C ALA A 60 26.12 -2.45 -13.36
N ARG A 61 26.89 -1.42 -13.73
CA ARG A 61 28.33 -1.56 -13.82
C ARG A 61 28.77 -1.97 -12.43
N ARG A 62 29.27 -3.20 -12.32
CA ARG A 62 29.83 -3.69 -11.06
C ARG A 62 31.09 -2.89 -10.82
N HIS A 63 30.99 -1.88 -9.96
CA HIS A 63 32.15 -1.13 -9.52
C HIS A 63 32.75 -1.91 -8.36
N GLU A 64 33.97 -2.41 -8.56
CA GLU A 64 34.74 -3.00 -7.46
C GLU A 64 35.19 -1.86 -6.56
N VAL A 65 34.59 -1.80 -5.37
CA VAL A 65 34.91 -0.84 -4.32
C VAL A 65 35.65 -1.55 -3.21
N GLU A 66 36.79 -1.01 -2.80
CA GLU A 66 37.49 -1.45 -1.60
C GLU A 66 36.76 -0.85 -0.39
N GLN A 67 36.19 -1.70 0.46
CA GLN A 67 35.55 -1.26 1.70
C GLN A 67 36.52 -1.44 2.86
N ASP A 68 36.86 -0.32 3.52
CA ASP A 68 37.52 -0.37 4.81
C ASP A 68 36.63 -1.09 5.82
N ARG A 69 37.21 -2.04 6.54
CA ARG A 69 36.51 -2.70 7.64
C ARG A 69 36.39 -1.72 8.79
N LEU A 70 35.18 -1.60 9.33
CA LEU A 70 34.98 -0.95 10.61
C LEU A 70 35.56 -1.89 11.70
N PHE A 71 36.54 -1.38 12.45
CA PHE A 71 37.11 -2.07 13.62
C PHE A 71 36.34 -1.69 14.89
#